data_AF-A0AAN5D164-F1
#
_entry.id   AF-A0AAN5D164-F1
#
_cell.length_a   1.000
_cell.length_b   1.000
_cell.length_c   1.000
_cell.angle_alpha   90.00
_cell.angle_beta   90.00
_cell.angle_gamma   90.00
#
_symmetry.space_group_name_H-M   'P 1'
#
loop_
_entity.id
_entity.type
_entity.pdbx_description
1 polymer ?
#
loop_
_entity_poly.entity_id
_entity_poly.type
_entity_poly.pdbx_seq_one_letter_code
_entity_poly.pdbx_strand_id
1 'polypeptide(L)'
;FCEWENVLDEQKGFIRDGKLIIEGRFTLSNLIGIRCDSHVDFSDPEVPFHDVEFVIGGEKIYASKQILAIHSPVFKEMFYGENADNNKGEIELNDVEKEEFIDILYLIYPSCKKITDANAESLLKIADRFQIKTIIDRIEQFLMDSTKWNFPAKLNLSEKYTLVELQEFCLDTFESAEEIMNLKRIDGYEELSNNVNAALLRKAMKLPLTKT
;
A
#
# COMPACT_ATOMS: atom_id res chain seq x y z
N PHE A 1 32.61 3.13 -23.69
CA PHE A 1 32.16 2.51 -24.95
C PHE A 1 33.36 2.34 -25.86
N CYS A 2 33.49 1.18 -26.51
CA CYS A 2 34.58 0.82 -27.42
C CYS A 2 34.08 0.95 -28.88
N GLU A 3 34.97 1.31 -29.81
CA GLU A 3 34.62 1.38 -31.24
C GLU A 3 34.38 -0.01 -31.84
N TRP A 4 33.40 -0.11 -32.74
CA TRP A 4 32.88 -1.38 -33.24
C TRP A 4 33.93 -2.24 -33.94
N GLU A 5 34.89 -1.63 -34.64
CA GLU A 5 36.00 -2.33 -35.29
C GLU A 5 36.93 -3.04 -34.30
N ASN A 6 37.06 -2.50 -33.08
CA ASN A 6 37.88 -3.07 -32.02
C ASN A 6 37.18 -4.21 -31.27
N VAL A 7 35.86 -4.29 -31.36
CA VAL A 7 35.04 -5.33 -30.73
C VAL A 7 35.04 -6.63 -31.55
N LEU A 8 35.22 -6.51 -32.88
CA LEU A 8 35.25 -7.63 -33.82
C LEU A 8 36.66 -8.19 -34.07
N ASP A 9 37.69 -7.58 -33.49
CA ASP A 9 39.07 -8.04 -33.58
C ASP A 9 39.31 -9.25 -32.65
N GLU A 10 39.49 -10.43 -33.23
CA GLU A 10 39.72 -11.70 -32.50
C GLU A 10 40.98 -11.66 -31.62
N GLN A 11 41.96 -10.80 -31.93
CA GLN A 11 43.17 -10.66 -31.12
C GLN A 11 42.95 -9.85 -29.83
N LYS A 12 41.87 -9.06 -29.75
CA LYS A 12 41.57 -8.23 -28.57
C LYS A 12 40.78 -8.96 -27.49
N GLY A 13 40.36 -10.21 -27.75
CA GLY A 13 39.85 -11.13 -26.73
C GLY A 13 38.43 -10.86 -26.23
N PHE A 14 37.70 -9.92 -26.86
CA PHE A 14 36.29 -9.64 -26.56
C PHE A 14 35.35 -10.76 -27.08
N ILE A 15 35.78 -11.48 -28.12
CA ILE A 15 35.07 -12.62 -28.68
C ILE A 15 35.74 -13.91 -28.19
N ARG A 16 34.96 -14.80 -27.57
CA ARG A 16 35.37 -16.17 -27.22
C ARG A 16 34.37 -17.16 -27.79
N ASP A 17 34.85 -18.15 -28.55
CA ASP A 17 34.03 -19.16 -29.23
C ASP A 17 32.86 -18.56 -30.04
N GLY A 18 33.14 -17.48 -30.78
CA GLY A 18 32.17 -16.79 -31.62
C GLY A 18 31.13 -15.97 -30.85
N LYS A 19 31.29 -15.77 -29.54
CA LYS A 19 30.36 -15.00 -28.69
C LYS A 19 31.07 -13.80 -28.06
N LEU A 20 30.42 -12.64 -28.17
CA LEU A 20 30.83 -11.41 -27.51
C LEU A 20 30.24 -11.36 -26.09
N ILE A 21 31.08 -11.13 -25.08
CA ILE A 21 30.65 -11.00 -23.68
C ILE A 21 30.73 -9.53 -23.26
N ILE A 22 29.61 -8.98 -22.79
CA ILE A 22 29.52 -7.62 -22.27
C ILE A 22 29.10 -7.69 -20.81
N GLU A 23 29.93 -7.16 -19.90
CA GLU A 23 29.61 -7.02 -18.48
C GLU A 23 29.21 -5.57 -18.18
N GLY A 24 27.95 -5.37 -17.81
CA GLY A 24 27.46 -4.08 -17.31
C GLY A 24 27.40 -4.11 -15.79
N ARG A 25 28.03 -3.14 -15.13
CA ARG A 25 27.93 -2.95 -13.68
C ARG A 25 27.08 -1.72 -13.40
N PHE A 26 25.95 -1.91 -12.74
CA PHE A 26 25.04 -0.83 -12.39
C PHE A 26 25.11 -0.56 -10.89
N THR A 27 25.07 0.71 -10.51
CA THR A 27 24.92 1.14 -9.12
C THR A 27 23.65 1.96 -9.03
N LEU A 28 22.68 1.50 -8.25
CA LEU A 28 21.40 2.17 -8.08
C LEU A 28 21.60 3.43 -7.25
N SER A 29 21.36 4.59 -7.87
CA SER A 29 21.50 5.89 -7.22
C SER A 29 20.21 6.36 -6.53
N ASN A 30 19.04 5.88 -6.98
CA ASN A 30 17.76 6.21 -6.37
C ASN A 30 16.69 5.16 -6.73
N LEU A 31 15.91 4.72 -5.74
CA LEU A 31 14.81 3.76 -5.91
C LEU A 31 13.48 4.48 -5.72
N ILE A 32 12.92 5.00 -6.81
CA ILE A 32 11.58 5.60 -6.81
C ILE A 32 10.60 4.54 -7.31
N GLY A 33 9.67 4.10 -6.45
CA GLY A 33 8.59 3.17 -6.83
C GLY A 33 8.70 1.74 -6.29
N ILE A 34 9.69 1.42 -5.44
CA ILE A 34 9.62 0.22 -4.60
C ILE A 34 8.76 0.55 -3.38
N ARG A 35 7.71 -0.24 -3.18
CA ARG A 35 6.94 -0.25 -1.93
C ARG A 35 7.81 -0.98 -0.91
N CYS A 36 8.19 -0.32 0.18
CA CYS A 36 8.52 -1.07 1.38
C CYS A 36 7.20 -1.66 1.87
N ASP A 37 6.98 -2.93 1.56
CA ASP A 37 5.91 -3.67 2.19
C ASP A 37 6.20 -3.69 3.70
N SER A 38 5.16 -3.58 4.52
CA SER A 38 5.22 -4.20 5.84
C SER A 38 5.26 -5.71 5.57
N HIS A 39 6.45 -6.22 5.28
CA HIS A 39 6.66 -7.65 5.20
C HIS A 39 6.40 -8.18 6.60
N VAL A 40 5.38 -9.04 6.74
CA VAL A 40 5.31 -9.91 7.90
C VAL A 40 6.61 -10.73 7.86
N ASP A 41 7.49 -10.53 8.83
CA ASP A 41 8.66 -11.38 8.95
C ASP A 41 8.21 -12.74 9.46
N PHE A 42 7.87 -13.65 8.54
CA PHE A 42 7.39 -14.98 8.89
C PHE A 42 8.45 -15.82 9.64
N SER A 43 9.69 -15.32 9.81
CA SER A 43 10.72 -15.97 10.62
C SER A 43 10.72 -15.49 12.08
N ASP A 44 9.98 -14.43 12.42
CA ASP A 44 9.91 -13.85 13.76
C ASP A 44 8.81 -14.54 14.62
N PRO A 45 9.16 -15.19 15.75
CA PRO A 45 8.17 -15.80 16.64
C PRO A 45 7.21 -14.77 17.28
N GLU A 46 7.52 -13.47 17.25
CA GLU A 46 6.66 -12.41 17.77
C GLU A 46 5.61 -11.93 16.75
N VAL A 47 5.54 -12.52 15.54
CA VAL A 47 4.49 -12.20 14.56
C VAL A 47 3.10 -12.34 15.18
N PRO A 48 2.29 -11.26 15.22
CA PRO A 48 0.95 -11.32 15.79
C PRO A 48 0.03 -12.31 15.05
N PHE A 49 -0.85 -12.99 15.78
CA PHE A 49 -1.93 -13.84 15.26
C PHE A 49 -1.48 -15.10 14.49
N HIS A 50 -0.23 -15.55 14.66
CA HIS A 50 0.15 -16.89 14.23
C HIS A 50 -0.46 -17.95 15.15
N ASP A 51 -0.90 -19.07 14.57
CA ASP A 51 -1.44 -20.23 15.27
C ASP A 51 -0.98 -21.55 14.62
N VAL A 52 0.01 -21.46 13.72
CA VAL A 52 0.79 -22.56 13.15
C VAL A 52 2.26 -22.16 12.97
N GLU A 53 3.15 -23.11 13.25
CA GLU A 53 4.58 -23.07 12.97
C GLU A 53 4.88 -24.13 11.89
N PHE A 54 5.49 -23.73 10.78
CA PHE A 54 6.02 -24.65 9.79
C PHE A 54 7.51 -24.84 10.00
N VAL A 55 7.98 -26.09 9.99
CA VAL A 55 9.40 -26.41 10.00
C VAL A 55 9.81 -26.81 8.59
N ILE A 56 10.66 -26.00 7.96
CA ILE A 56 11.17 -26.21 6.60
C ILE A 56 12.69 -26.16 6.66
N GLY A 57 13.37 -27.24 6.26
CA GLY A 57 14.84 -27.31 6.32
C GLY A 57 15.43 -27.12 7.74
N GLY A 58 14.64 -27.38 8.79
CA GLY A 58 15.02 -27.16 10.19
C GLY A 58 14.80 -25.73 10.72
N GLU A 59 14.23 -24.84 9.91
CA GLU A 59 13.90 -23.47 10.30
C GLU A 59 12.39 -23.29 10.50
N LYS A 60 11.99 -22.45 11.46
CA LYS A 60 10.58 -22.18 11.78
C LYS A 60 10.02 -21.00 11.00
N ILE A 61 8.80 -21.16 10.50
CA ILE A 61 8.02 -20.15 9.80
C ILE A 61 6.65 -20.03 10.48
N TYR A 62 6.28 -18.84 10.93
CA TYR A 62 5.08 -18.57 11.72
C TYR A 62 3.97 -18.02 10.83
N ALA A 63 2.77 -18.61 10.87
CA ALA A 63 1.64 -18.15 10.07
C ALA A 63 0.27 -18.38 10.76
N SER A 64 -0.79 -17.82 10.16
CA SER A 64 -2.19 -18.06 10.54
C SER A 64 -2.84 -19.18 9.73
N LYS A 65 -3.30 -20.22 10.41
CA LYS A 65 -4.14 -21.32 9.93
C LYS A 65 -5.36 -20.80 9.19
N GLN A 66 -6.03 -19.78 9.74
CA GLN A 66 -7.26 -19.24 9.14
C GLN A 66 -7.00 -18.62 7.77
N ILE A 67 -5.98 -17.76 7.66
CA ILE A 67 -5.64 -17.10 6.39
C ILE A 67 -5.22 -18.16 5.36
N LEU A 68 -4.35 -19.08 5.77
CA LEU A 68 -3.91 -20.17 4.90
C LEU A 68 -5.06 -21.09 4.45
N ALA A 69 -5.98 -21.44 5.35
CA ALA A 69 -7.15 -22.27 5.04
C ALA A 69 -8.18 -21.55 4.16
N ILE A 70 -8.31 -20.22 4.26
CA ILE A 70 -9.12 -19.40 3.34
C ILE A 70 -8.55 -19.52 1.92
N HIS A 71 -7.22 -19.51 1.79
CA HIS A 71 -6.54 -19.47 0.50
C HIS A 71 -6.18 -20.84 -0.08
N SER A 72 -6.26 -21.92 0.70
CA SER A 72 -5.89 -23.27 0.24
C SER A 72 -6.80 -24.36 0.84
N PRO A 73 -7.47 -25.19 0.01
CA PRO A 73 -8.22 -26.34 0.50
C PRO A 73 -7.32 -27.40 1.14
N VAL A 74 -6.04 -27.46 0.75
CA VAL A 74 -5.05 -28.35 1.37
C VAL A 74 -4.79 -27.92 2.81
N PHE A 75 -4.55 -26.62 3.04
CA PHE A 75 -4.39 -26.09 4.40
C PHE A 75 -5.69 -26.17 5.21
N LYS A 76 -6.84 -25.97 4.57
CA LYS A 76 -8.15 -26.15 5.22
C LYS A 76 -8.33 -27.58 5.73
N GLU A 77 -8.06 -28.58 4.90
CA GLU A 77 -8.15 -29.99 5.32
C GLU A 77 -7.08 -30.32 6.37
N MET A 78 -5.86 -29.80 6.21
CA MET A 78 -4.75 -29.99 7.14
C MET A 78 -5.07 -29.46 8.55
N PHE A 79 -5.74 -28.30 8.66
CA PHE A 79 -6.02 -27.64 9.94
C PHE A 79 -7.41 -27.89 10.50
N TYR A 80 -8.41 -28.16 9.66
CA TYR A 80 -9.82 -28.22 10.04
C TYR A 80 -10.54 -29.47 9.48
N GLY A 81 -9.82 -30.40 8.84
CA GLY A 81 -10.35 -31.68 8.37
C GLY A 81 -10.65 -32.67 9.49
N GLU A 82 -11.29 -33.80 9.16
CA GLU A 82 -11.68 -34.83 10.13
C GLU A 82 -10.48 -35.46 10.86
N ASN A 83 -9.31 -35.45 10.20
CA ASN A 83 -8.05 -35.96 10.72
C ASN A 83 -7.09 -34.84 11.15
N ALA A 84 -7.58 -33.61 11.30
CA ALA A 84 -6.74 -32.48 11.70
C ALA A 84 -6.17 -32.72 13.10
N ASP A 85 -4.85 -32.72 13.20
CA ASP A 85 -4.13 -32.89 14.45
C ASP A 85 -4.10 -31.54 15.19
N ASN A 86 -5.26 -31.16 15.77
CA ASN A 86 -5.51 -29.84 16.37
C ASN A 86 -4.51 -29.43 17.49
N ASN A 87 -3.73 -30.39 18.00
CA ASN A 87 -2.76 -30.21 19.08
C ASN A 87 -1.31 -30.03 18.61
N LYS A 88 -1.01 -30.18 17.32
CA LYS A 88 0.32 -29.87 16.79
C LYS A 88 0.36 -28.41 16.37
N GLY A 89 1.04 -27.60 17.19
CA GLY A 89 1.44 -26.24 16.81
C GLY A 89 2.48 -26.22 15.69
N GLU A 90 3.14 -27.34 15.45
CA GLU A 90 4.29 -27.48 14.55
C GLU A 90 4.01 -28.48 13.41
N ILE A 91 4.32 -28.08 12.17
CA ILE A 91 4.09 -28.85 10.95
C ILE A 91 5.37 -28.88 10.13
N GLU A 92 5.94 -30.07 9.96
CA GLU A 92 7.15 -30.26 9.16
C GLU A 92 6.80 -30.38 7.67
N LEU A 93 7.45 -29.59 6.81
CA LEU A 93 7.34 -29.65 5.36
C LEU A 93 8.71 -30.04 4.78
N ASN A 94 8.83 -31.31 4.37
CA ASN A 94 10.10 -31.89 3.92
C ASN A 94 10.37 -31.74 2.41
N ASP A 95 9.33 -31.46 1.62
CA ASP A 95 9.40 -31.38 0.15
C ASP A 95 9.15 -29.95 -0.38
N VAL A 96 9.48 -28.94 0.43
CA VAL A 96 9.23 -27.52 0.11
C VAL A 96 10.49 -26.72 0.41
N GLU A 97 10.91 -25.85 -0.51
CA GLU A 97 12.00 -24.91 -0.25
C GLU A 97 11.48 -23.71 0.56
N LYS A 98 12.26 -23.29 1.57
CA LYS A 98 11.86 -22.24 2.52
C LYS A 98 11.53 -20.93 1.80
N GLU A 99 12.40 -20.49 0.90
CA GLU A 99 12.25 -19.24 0.16
C GLU A 99 10.99 -19.26 -0.72
N GLU A 100 10.72 -20.39 -1.39
CA GLU A 100 9.52 -20.58 -2.21
C GLU A 100 8.25 -20.52 -1.35
N PHE A 101 8.30 -21.09 -0.14
CA PHE A 101 7.18 -21.04 0.80
C PHE A 101 6.93 -19.63 1.32
N ILE A 102 7.99 -18.89 1.69
CA ILE A 102 7.90 -17.50 2.14
C ILE A 102 7.36 -16.60 1.02
N ASP A 103 7.80 -16.79 -0.22
CA ASP A 103 7.26 -16.08 -1.39
C ASP A 103 5.76 -16.34 -1.54
N ILE A 104 5.33 -17.60 -1.38
CA ILE A 104 3.91 -17.96 -1.36
C ILE A 104 3.18 -17.29 -0.20
N LEU A 105 3.77 -17.21 1.00
CA LEU A 105 3.15 -16.52 2.14
C LEU A 105 3.00 -15.01 1.89
N TYR A 106 3.99 -14.34 1.29
CA TYR A 106 3.83 -12.94 0.89
C TYR A 106 2.72 -12.73 -0.15
N LEU A 107 2.46 -13.72 -0.99
CA LEU A 107 1.35 -13.72 -1.95
C LEU A 107 -0.01 -14.10 -1.32
N ILE A 108 -0.04 -14.96 -0.29
CA ILE A 108 -1.23 -15.42 0.44
C ILE A 108 -1.64 -14.45 1.56
N TYR A 109 -0.72 -13.62 2.01
CA TYR A 109 -1.00 -12.42 2.78
C TYR A 109 -1.01 -11.20 1.84
N PRO A 110 -1.80 -11.18 0.73
CA PRO A 110 -1.68 -10.12 -0.25
C PRO A 110 -2.19 -8.81 0.34
N SER A 111 -1.22 -7.93 0.56
CA SER A 111 -1.07 -6.71 -0.23
C SER A 111 -2.37 -6.01 -0.67
N CYS A 112 -2.71 -4.96 0.08
CA CYS A 112 -3.00 -3.64 -0.45
C CYS A 112 -3.56 -3.56 -1.89
N LYS A 113 -4.88 -3.81 -2.09
CA LYS A 113 -5.59 -3.27 -3.26
C LYS A 113 -5.19 -1.79 -3.38
N LYS A 114 -4.60 -1.40 -4.52
CA LYS A 114 -4.19 0.00 -4.71
C LYS A 114 -5.44 0.86 -4.60
N ILE A 115 -5.42 1.82 -3.68
CA ILE A 115 -6.39 2.88 -3.69
C ILE A 115 -6.09 3.73 -4.93
N THR A 116 -7.12 3.96 -5.73
CA THR A 116 -7.08 4.76 -6.94
C THR A 116 -8.24 5.73 -6.90
N ASP A 117 -8.18 6.79 -7.71
CA ASP A 117 -9.27 7.77 -7.77
C ASP A 117 -10.61 7.11 -8.13
N ALA A 118 -10.59 6.06 -8.95
CA ALA A 118 -11.79 5.34 -9.36
C ALA A 118 -12.41 4.47 -8.25
N ASN A 119 -11.64 4.08 -7.22
CA ASN A 119 -12.12 3.16 -6.19
C ASN A 119 -12.21 3.78 -4.78
N ALA A 120 -11.55 4.93 -4.55
CA ALA A 120 -11.43 5.57 -3.23
C ALA A 120 -12.79 5.75 -2.55
N GLU A 121 -13.77 6.39 -3.20
CA GLU A 121 -15.07 6.62 -2.58
C GLU A 121 -15.84 5.31 -2.30
N SER A 122 -15.82 4.36 -3.24
CA SER A 122 -16.50 3.07 -3.05
C SER A 122 -15.90 2.25 -1.90
N LEU A 123 -14.57 2.27 -1.77
CA LEU A 123 -13.86 1.62 -0.66
C LEU A 123 -14.17 2.33 0.65
N LEU A 124 -14.19 3.66 0.65
CA LEU A 124 -14.48 4.46 1.83
C LEU A 124 -15.89 4.19 2.36
N LYS A 125 -16.88 4.11 1.47
CA LYS A 125 -18.26 3.72 1.81
C LYS A 125 -18.36 2.37 2.51
N ILE A 126 -17.63 1.38 2.01
CA ILE A 126 -17.66 0.03 2.56
C ILE A 126 -16.84 -0.06 3.86
N ALA A 127 -15.69 0.62 3.91
CA ALA A 127 -14.84 0.68 5.09
C ALA A 127 -15.55 1.35 6.27
N ASP A 128 -16.25 2.46 6.02
CA ASP A 128 -17.11 3.12 7.01
C ASP A 128 -18.24 2.21 7.51
N ARG A 129 -18.99 1.57 6.58
CA ARG A 129 -20.06 0.64 6.93
C ARG A 129 -19.62 -0.50 7.85
N PHE A 130 -18.42 -1.04 7.63
CA PHE A 130 -17.87 -2.15 8.42
C PHE A 130 -16.88 -1.68 9.50
N GLN A 131 -16.73 -0.37 9.70
CA GLN A 131 -15.83 0.24 10.69
C GLN A 131 -14.38 -0.25 10.56
N ILE A 132 -13.89 -0.42 9.34
CA ILE A 132 -12.53 -0.87 9.05
C ILE A 132 -11.61 0.34 9.01
N LYS A 133 -11.24 0.84 10.20
CA LYS A 133 -10.45 2.06 10.36
C LYS A 133 -9.16 2.08 9.53
N THR A 134 -8.44 0.96 9.47
CA THR A 134 -7.18 0.85 8.70
C THR A 134 -7.35 1.15 7.21
N ILE A 135 -8.51 0.86 6.62
CA ILE A 135 -8.80 1.20 5.22
C ILE A 135 -9.22 2.67 5.10
N ILE A 136 -9.97 3.18 6.08
CA ILE A 136 -10.39 4.59 6.13
C ILE A 136 -9.16 5.50 6.19
N ASP A 137 -8.28 5.29 7.16
CA ASP A 137 -7.05 6.08 7.36
C ASP A 137 -6.19 6.08 6.09
N ARG A 138 -6.10 4.92 5.41
CA ARG A 138 -5.32 4.80 4.18
C ARG A 138 -5.94 5.56 3.00
N ILE A 139 -7.26 5.57 2.89
CA ILE A 139 -7.96 6.34 1.86
C ILE A 139 -7.86 7.83 2.17
N GLU A 140 -7.94 8.21 3.44
CA GLU A 140 -7.78 9.58 3.91
C GLU A 140 -6.42 10.15 3.48
N GLN A 141 -5.33 9.42 3.75
CA GLN A 141 -3.99 9.78 3.30
C GLN A 141 -3.88 9.87 1.77
N PHE A 142 -4.44 8.88 1.04
CA PHE A 142 -4.50 8.93 -0.42
C PHE A 142 -5.23 10.18 -0.95
N LEU A 143 -6.31 10.60 -0.30
CA LEU A 143 -7.07 11.79 -0.68
C LEU A 143 -6.30 13.08 -0.41
N MET A 144 -5.50 13.15 0.65
CA MET A 144 -4.63 14.31 0.91
C MET A 144 -3.60 14.47 -0.21
N ASP A 145 -2.92 13.38 -0.58
CA ASP A 145 -1.88 13.38 -1.61
C ASP A 145 -2.41 13.55 -3.05
N SER A 146 -3.68 13.17 -3.30
CA SER A 146 -4.21 13.21 -4.67
C SER A 146 -4.47 14.64 -5.14
N THR A 147 -3.89 14.99 -6.29
CA THR A 147 -4.10 16.27 -6.99
C THR A 147 -5.34 16.26 -7.89
N LYS A 148 -5.96 15.09 -8.10
CA LYS A 148 -7.13 14.96 -8.99
C LYS A 148 -8.44 15.33 -8.29
N TRP A 149 -8.48 15.23 -6.97
CA TRP A 149 -9.66 15.59 -6.19
C TRP A 149 -9.59 17.08 -5.86
N ASN A 150 -10.65 17.81 -6.21
CA ASN A 150 -10.76 19.21 -5.85
C ASN A 150 -11.13 19.38 -4.35
N PHE A 151 -10.88 20.57 -3.80
CA PHE A 151 -11.17 20.84 -2.38
C PHE A 151 -12.63 20.63 -1.98
N PRO A 152 -13.64 21.07 -2.77
CA PRO A 152 -15.03 20.78 -2.43
C PRO A 152 -15.33 19.29 -2.30
N ALA A 153 -14.83 18.45 -3.22
CA ALA A 153 -15.00 17.00 -3.16
C ALA A 153 -14.30 16.39 -1.94
N LYS A 154 -13.05 16.81 -1.65
CA LYS A 154 -12.33 16.36 -0.44
C LYS A 154 -13.08 16.73 0.84
N LEU A 155 -13.58 17.96 0.93
CA LEU A 155 -14.34 18.44 2.09
C LEU A 155 -15.67 17.68 2.28
N ASN A 156 -16.40 17.41 1.19
CA ASN A 156 -17.63 16.61 1.23
C ASN A 156 -17.36 15.18 1.72
N LEU A 157 -16.31 14.53 1.21
CA LEU A 157 -15.91 13.20 1.69
C LEU A 157 -15.48 13.24 3.15
N SER A 158 -14.75 14.28 3.56
CA SER A 158 -14.26 14.43 4.92
C SER A 158 -15.39 14.54 5.94
N GLU A 159 -16.44 15.30 5.64
CA GLU A 159 -17.60 15.36 6.53
C GLU A 159 -18.41 14.06 6.48
N LYS A 160 -18.68 13.53 5.29
CA LYS A 160 -19.52 12.35 5.09
C LYS A 160 -19.00 11.11 5.83
N TYR A 161 -17.68 10.94 5.89
CA TYR A 161 -17.04 9.78 6.50
C TYR A 161 -16.21 10.14 7.74
N THR A 162 -16.37 11.34 8.28
CA THR A 162 -15.66 11.83 9.49
C THR A 162 -14.14 11.71 9.39
N LEU A 163 -13.58 12.14 8.25
CA LEU A 163 -12.13 12.16 7.97
C LEU A 163 -11.53 13.48 8.48
N VAL A 164 -11.16 13.48 9.76
CA VAL A 164 -10.72 14.69 10.46
C VAL A 164 -9.40 15.23 9.91
N GLU A 165 -8.43 14.35 9.61
CA GLU A 165 -7.12 14.76 9.10
C GLU A 165 -7.25 15.37 7.70
N LEU A 166 -8.09 14.78 6.84
CA LEU A 166 -8.38 15.34 5.52
C LEU A 166 -9.08 16.71 5.62
N GLN A 167 -10.00 16.87 6.57
CA GLN A 167 -10.68 18.15 6.77
C GLN A 167 -9.71 19.24 7.24
N GLU A 168 -8.85 18.93 8.22
CA GLU A 168 -7.83 19.84 8.72
C GLU A 168 -6.81 20.19 7.63
N PHE A 169 -6.32 19.19 6.89
CA PHE A 169 -5.44 19.39 5.74
C PHE A 169 -6.04 20.36 4.73
N CYS A 170 -7.31 20.16 4.34
CA CYS A 170 -7.98 21.06 3.40
C CYS A 170 -8.07 22.49 3.94
N LEU A 171 -8.42 22.66 5.22
CA LEU A 171 -8.54 23.97 5.84
C LEU A 171 -7.19 24.67 6.00
N ASP A 172 -6.13 23.93 6.31
CA ASP A 172 -4.79 24.47 6.53
C ASP A 172 -4.03 24.76 5.24
N THR A 173 -4.45 24.16 4.13
CA THR A 173 -3.89 24.51 2.81
C THR A 173 -4.27 25.94 2.38
N PHE A 174 -5.37 26.51 2.89
CA PHE A 174 -5.75 27.88 2.53
C PHE A 174 -4.94 28.91 3.31
N GLU A 175 -4.18 29.74 2.60
CA GLU A 175 -3.34 30.80 3.16
C GLU A 175 -4.03 32.17 3.13
N SER A 176 -5.07 32.32 2.30
CA SER A 176 -5.80 33.59 2.14
C SER A 176 -7.33 33.40 2.07
N ALA A 177 -8.07 34.43 2.51
CA ALA A 177 -9.52 34.45 2.36
C ALA A 177 -9.95 34.45 0.88
N GLU A 178 -9.11 34.95 -0.01
CA GLU A 178 -9.35 34.95 -1.46
C GLU A 178 -9.38 33.52 -2.03
N GLU A 179 -8.46 32.64 -1.62
CA GLU A 179 -8.47 31.23 -2.03
C GLU A 179 -9.77 30.52 -1.61
N ILE A 180 -10.23 30.78 -0.39
CA ILE A 180 -11.51 30.24 0.11
C ILE A 180 -12.68 30.78 -0.72
N MET A 181 -12.67 32.08 -1.05
CA MET A 181 -13.71 32.68 -1.89
C MET A 181 -13.70 32.12 -3.32
N ASN A 182 -12.53 31.76 -3.85
CA ASN A 182 -12.39 31.16 -5.17
C ASN A 182 -12.99 29.75 -5.27
N LEU A 183 -13.22 29.06 -4.13
CA LEU A 183 -13.93 27.77 -4.11
C LEU A 183 -15.33 27.86 -4.72
N LYS A 184 -15.99 29.02 -4.67
CA LYS A 184 -17.30 29.24 -5.30
C LYS A 184 -17.33 28.99 -6.81
N ARG A 185 -16.15 29.01 -7.45
CA ARG A 185 -15.98 28.77 -8.90
C ARG A 185 -15.61 27.32 -9.22
N ILE A 186 -15.43 26.47 -8.21
CA ILE A 186 -15.01 25.08 -8.36
C ILE A 186 -16.24 24.18 -8.26
N ASP A 187 -16.33 23.21 -9.18
CA ASP A 187 -17.39 22.21 -9.21
C ASP A 187 -17.50 21.45 -7.89
N GLY A 188 -18.73 21.26 -7.41
CA GLY A 188 -19.05 20.61 -6.14
C GLY A 188 -19.13 21.55 -4.93
N TYR A 189 -18.82 22.85 -5.08
CA TYR A 189 -18.98 23.83 -3.99
C TYR A 189 -20.43 23.96 -3.50
N GLU A 190 -21.39 23.95 -4.43
CA GLU A 190 -22.81 24.07 -4.09
C GLU A 190 -23.35 22.89 -3.27
N GLU A 191 -22.65 21.75 -3.31
CA GLU A 191 -22.99 20.54 -2.55
C GLU A 191 -22.42 20.55 -1.13
N LEU A 192 -21.55 21.52 -0.80
CA LEU A 192 -20.97 21.63 0.54
C LEU A 192 -22.04 21.88 1.58
N SER A 193 -21.98 21.15 2.69
CA SER A 193 -22.92 21.33 3.79
C SER A 193 -22.76 22.68 4.49
N ASN A 194 -23.77 23.06 5.27
CA ASN A 194 -23.70 24.24 6.13
C ASN A 194 -22.56 24.14 7.17
N ASN A 195 -22.20 22.95 7.62
CA ASN A 195 -21.12 22.77 8.60
C ASN A 195 -19.76 23.04 7.98
N VAL A 196 -19.51 22.49 6.79
CA VAL A 196 -18.27 22.74 6.03
C VAL A 196 -18.17 24.22 5.67
N ASN A 197 -19.26 24.82 5.20
CA ASN A 197 -19.30 26.26 4.91
C ASN A 197 -19.01 27.11 6.16
N ALA A 198 -19.54 26.73 7.33
CA ALA A 198 -19.23 27.40 8.59
C ALA A 198 -17.76 27.23 9.00
N ALA A 199 -17.16 26.06 8.76
CA ALA A 199 -15.75 25.81 9.02
C ALA A 199 -14.84 26.66 8.11
N LEU A 200 -15.16 26.73 6.81
CA LEU A 200 -14.47 27.59 5.85
C LEU A 200 -14.56 29.07 6.23
N LEU A 201 -15.74 29.54 6.64
CA LEU A 201 -15.92 30.92 7.10
C LEU A 201 -15.07 31.22 8.35
N ARG A 202 -15.06 30.30 9.33
CA ARG A 202 -14.22 30.44 10.52
C ARG A 202 -12.74 30.46 10.18
N LYS A 203 -12.29 29.64 9.21
CA LYS A 203 -10.90 29.69 8.71
C LYS A 203 -10.62 31.04 8.07
N ALA A 204 -11.48 31.52 7.18
CA ALA A 204 -11.32 32.81 6.52
C ALA A 204 -11.21 33.99 7.51
N MET A 205 -11.97 33.97 8.61
CA MET A 205 -11.89 35.00 9.66
C MET A 205 -10.58 34.99 10.45
N LYS A 206 -9.86 33.86 10.48
CA LYS A 206 -8.56 33.73 11.17
C LYS A 206 -7.38 34.08 10.27
N LEU A 207 -7.56 34.11 8.96
CA LEU A 207 -6.51 34.42 8.01
C LEU A 207 -6.20 35.92 8.02
N PRO A 208 -4.93 36.30 7.77
CA PRO A 208 -4.57 37.71 7.73
C PRO A 208 -5.36 38.42 6.63
N LEU A 209 -5.98 39.55 6.97
CA LEU A 209 -6.54 40.44 5.96
C LEU A 209 -5.39 40.89 5.07
N THR A 210 -5.43 40.52 3.80
CA THR A 210 -4.51 41.04 2.79
C THR A 210 -4.64 42.56 2.81
N LYS A 211 -3.58 43.24 3.27
CA LYS A 211 -3.49 44.70 3.18
C LYS A 211 -3.36 45.03 1.69
N THR A 212 -4.41 45.59 1.12
CA THR A 212 -4.39 46.20 -0.21
C THR A 212 -3.46 47.40 -0.27
#